data_AF-T1CAP5-F1
#
_entry.id   AF-T1CAP5-F1
#
_cell.length_a   1.000
_cell.length_b   1.000
_cell.length_c   1.000
_cell.angle_alpha   90.00
_cell.angle_beta   90.00
_cell.angle_gamma   90.00
#
_symmetry.space_group_name_H-M   'P 1'
#
loop_
_entity.id
_entity.type
_entity.pdbx_description
1 polymer ?
#
loop_
_entity_poly.entity_id
_entity_poly.type
_entity_poly.pdbx_seq_one_letter_code
_entity_poly.pdbx_strand_id
1 'polypeptide(L)' 'MKIEQMGLVKRGGREVNFTQAGLKFTVPIVRTHRIAEVFAQQILEVPWEEVHKAVMDLE' A
#
# COMPACT_ATOMS: atom_id res chain seq x y z
N MET A 1 0.40 10.34 -17.10
CA MET A 1 -0.30 9.87 -15.88
C MET A 1 0.08 10.77 -14.71
N LYS A 2 -0.86 11.14 -13.84
CA LYS A 2 -0.63 12.07 -12.71
C LYS A 2 0.53 11.63 -11.79
N ILE A 3 0.68 10.32 -11.57
CA ILE A 3 1.68 9.73 -10.65
C ILE A 3 3.11 9.81 -11.21
N GLU A 4 3.27 9.71 -12.53
CA GLU A 4 4.56 9.88 -13.21
C GLU A 4 4.97 11.36 -13.26
N GLN A 5 4.01 12.27 -13.46
CA GLN A 5 4.22 13.72 -13.36
C GLN A 5 4.62 14.15 -11.93
N MET A 6 4.15 13.43 -10.92
CA MET A 6 4.57 13.61 -9.52
C MET A 6 5.97 13.02 -9.22
N GLY A 7 6.63 12.39 -10.20
CA GLY A 7 7.96 11.82 -10.05
C GLY A 7 8.03 10.59 -9.14
N LEU A 8 6.90 9.93 -8.85
CA LEU A 8 6.83 8.77 -7.95
C LEU A 8 7.12 7.46 -8.69
N VAL A 9 6.87 7.40 -9.99
CA VAL A 9 7.13 6.22 -10.82
C VAL A 9 7.93 6.58 -12.05
N LYS A 10 8.73 5.64 -12.55
CA LYS A 10 9.44 5.70 -13.83
C LYS A 10 8.99 4.54 -14.71
N ARG A 11 8.82 4.81 -16.01
CA ARG A 11 8.51 3.79 -17.02
C ARG A 11 9.76 3.39 -17.81
N GLY A 12 9.90 2.10 -18.06
CA GLY A 12 10.92 1.54 -18.95
C GLY A 12 10.30 0.46 -19.82
N GLY A 13 10.01 0.76 -21.09
CA GLY A 13 9.28 -0.17 -21.95
C GLY A 13 7.89 -0.51 -21.39
N ARG A 14 7.67 -1.79 -21.04
CA ARG A 14 6.42 -2.28 -20.40
C ARG A 14 6.45 -2.29 -18.88
N GLU A 15 7.56 -1.87 -18.27
CA GLU A 15 7.73 -1.89 -16.82
C GLU A 15 7.39 -0.53 -16.19
N VAL A 16 6.81 -0.58 -15.00
CA VAL A 16 6.58 0.58 -14.12
C VAL A 16 7.31 0.29 -12.81
N ASN A 17 8.27 1.13 -12.48
CA ASN A 17 9.06 0.99 -11.27
C ASN A 17 8.90 2.24 -10.40
N PHE A 18 8.94 2.09 -9.08
CA PHE A 18 9.04 3.25 -8.20
C PHE A 18 10.35 4.00 -8.44
N THR A 19 10.29 5.33 -8.30
CA THR A 19 11.49 6.12 -8.06
C THR A 19 11.86 6.02 -6.57
N GLN A 20 13.03 6.55 -6.18
CA GLN A 20 13.36 6.65 -4.75
C GLN A 20 12.36 7.52 -3.98
N ALA A 21 11.82 8.57 -4.61
CA ALA A 21 10.76 9.38 -4.03
C ALA A 21 9.46 8.58 -3.90
N GLY A 22 9.10 7.78 -4.91
CA GLY A 22 7.94 6.89 -4.89
C GLY A 22 8.00 5.83 -3.79
N LEU A 23 9.17 5.22 -3.59
CA LEU A 23 9.39 4.28 -2.49
C LEU A 23 9.20 4.97 -1.14
N LYS A 24 9.89 6.10 -0.90
CA LYS A 24 9.76 6.86 0.35
C LYS A 24 8.32 7.32 0.62
N PHE A 25 7.58 7.67 -0.43
CA PHE A 25 6.18 8.05 -0.35
C PHE A 25 5.27 6.87 0.00
N THR A 26 5.53 5.69 -0.58
CA THR A 26 4.64 4.51 -0.46
C THR A 26 4.88 3.71 0.82
N VAL A 27 6.13 3.65 1.30
CA VAL A 27 6.50 2.92 2.54
C VAL A 27 5.58 3.24 3.73
N PRO A 28 5.32 4.51 4.11
CA PRO A 28 4.45 4.80 5.24
C PRO A 28 3.00 4.33 5.01
N ILE A 29 2.50 4.37 3.78
CA ILE A 29 1.14 3.94 3.42
C ILE A 29 1.02 2.42 3.64
N VAL A 30 1.93 1.64 3.04
CA VAL A 30 1.95 0.18 3.20
C VAL A 30 2.17 -0.20 4.67
N ARG A 31 3.02 0.52 5.39
CA ARG A 31 3.25 0.28 6.81
C ARG A 31 1.97 0.46 7.62
N THR A 32 1.22 1.54 7.40
CA THR A 32 -0.06 1.78 8.10
C THR A 32 -1.05 0.68 7.78
N HIS A 33 -1.20 0.33 6.50
CA HIS A 33 -2.07 -0.76 6.05
C HIS A 33 -1.75 -2.08 6.76
N ARG A 34 -0.48 -2.50 6.78
CA ARG A 34 -0.07 -3.73 7.47
C ARG A 34 -0.28 -3.70 8.98
N ILE A 35 -0.11 -2.53 9.62
CA ILE A 35 -0.42 -2.38 11.05
C ILE A 35 -1.92 -2.54 11.29
N ALA A 36 -2.76 -1.95 10.44
CA ALA A 36 -4.21 -2.08 10.53
C ALA A 36 -4.67 -3.53 10.33
N GLU A 37 -4.06 -4.26 9.39
CA GLU A 37 -4.33 -5.69 9.19
C GLU A 37 -3.99 -6.52 10.43
N VAL A 38 -2.82 -6.29 11.03
CA VAL A 38 -2.41 -6.97 12.27
C VAL A 38 -3.36 -6.64 13.41
N PHE A 39 -3.81 -5.38 13.53
CA PHE A 39 -4.79 -5.00 14.54
C PHE A 39 -6.14 -5.70 14.33
N ALA A 40 -6.66 -5.67 13.10
CA ALA A 40 -7.92 -6.33 12.74
C ALA A 40 -7.86 -7.84 13.01
N GLN A 41 -6.74 -8.49 12.68
CA GLN A 41 -6.58 -9.92 12.92
C GLN A 41 -6.40 -10.26 14.40
N GLN A 42 -5.48 -9.58 15.11
CA GLN A 42 -5.04 -9.98 16.44
C GLN A 42 -5.94 -9.47 17.56
N ILE A 43 -6.62 -8.34 17.35
CA ILE A 43 -7.44 -7.69 18.38
C ILE A 43 -8.93 -7.83 18.09
N LEU A 44 -9.31 -7.69 16.82
CA LEU A 44 -10.73 -7.81 16.41
C LEU A 44 -11.08 -9.20 15.89
N GLU A 45 -10.10 -10.12 15.84
CA GLU A 45 -10.26 -11.51 15.43
C GLU A 45 -10.92 -11.69 14.04
N VAL A 46 -10.71 -10.72 13.15
CA VAL A 46 -11.16 -10.82 11.74
C VAL A 46 -10.45 -12.03 11.10
N PRO A 47 -11.18 -12.90 10.36
CA PRO A 47 -10.58 -14.03 9.68
C PRO A 47 -9.44 -13.62 8.74
N TRP A 48 -8.33 -14.36 8.73
CA TRP A 48 -7.15 -14.05 7.92
C TRP A 48 -7.48 -13.78 6.44
N GLU A 49 -8.39 -14.56 5.87
CA GLU A 49 -8.82 -14.44 4.46
C GLU A 49 -9.58 -13.14 4.16
N GLU A 50 -10.11 -12.48 5.19
CA GLU A 50 -10.93 -11.28 5.08
C GLU A 50 -10.21 -10.02 5.56
N VAL A 51 -9.17 -10.16 6.39
CA VAL A 51 -8.41 -9.06 7.01
C VAL A 51 -7.99 -8.00 5.99
N HIS A 52 -7.41 -8.41 4.86
CA HIS A 52 -6.95 -7.47 3.85
C HIS A 52 -8.10 -6.62 3.29
N LYS A 53 -9.21 -7.28 2.91
CA LYS A 53 -10.37 -6.60 2.35
C LYS A 53 -11.02 -5.69 3.39
N ALA A 54 -11.17 -6.17 4.63
CA ALA A 54 -11.78 -5.40 5.72
C ALA A 54 -11.01 -4.12 6.03
N VAL A 55 -9.68 -4.14 5.97
CA VAL A 55 -8.85 -2.94 6.11
C VAL A 55 -8.96 -2.03 4.88
N MET A 56 -8.90 -2.59 3.67
CA MET A 56 -9.03 -1.81 2.43
C MET A 56 -10.36 -1.06 2.34
N ASP A 57 -11.46 -1.62 2.87
CA ASP A 57 -12.78 -0.97 2.84
C ASP A 57 -12.86 0.28 3.76
N LEU A 58 -11.88 0.47 4.65
CA LEU A 58 -11.81 1.59 5.61
C LEU A 58 -10.78 2.67 5.24
N GLU A 59 -9.87 2.38 4.32
CA GLU A 59 -8.82 3.30 3.84
C GLU A 59 -9.24 4.08 2.59
#